data_AF-A0A1U7M2T5-F1
#
_entry.id   AF-A0A1U7M2T5-F1
#
_cell.length_a   1.000
_cell.length_b   1.000
_cell.length_c   1.000
_cell.angle_alpha   90.00
_cell.angle_beta   90.00
_cell.angle_gamma   90.00
#
_symmetry.space_group_name_H-M   'P 1'
#
loop_
_entity.id
_entity.type
_entity.pdbx_description
1 polymer ?
#
loop_
_entity_poly.entity_id
_entity_poly.type
_entity_poly.pdbx_seq_one_letter_code
_entity_poly.pdbx_strand_id
1 'polypeptide(L)' 'MFYVKERLNDTMEVSIEITDENVFCHCPMCGTEVPVDIAEILSDGESDLFGTAVFCDECGKKVRAGGRHYEHKQI' A
#
# COMPACT_ATOMS: atom_id res chain seq x y z
N MET A 1 10.60 -9.49 -12.00
CA MET A 1 9.81 -10.31 -11.07
C MET A 1 10.29 -9.99 -9.66
N PHE A 2 9.43 -9.34 -8.87
CA PHE A 2 9.72 -9.02 -7.47
C PHE A 2 9.10 -10.10 -6.58
N TYR A 3 9.65 -10.30 -5.38
CA TYR A 3 9.10 -11.22 -4.40
C TYR A 3 9.43 -10.74 -3.00
N VAL A 4 8.52 -10.99 -2.05
CA VAL A 4 8.79 -10.78 -0.63
C VAL A 4 9.53 -12.01 -0.11
N LYS A 5 10.60 -11.77 0.64
CA LYS A 5 11.43 -12.81 1.23
C LYS A 5 11.61 -12.52 2.72
N GLU A 6 10.91 -13.27 3.56
CA GLU A 6 10.90 -13.07 5.01
C GLU A 6 11.38 -14.34 5.72
N ARG A 7 12.37 -14.21 6.60
CA ARG A 7 12.84 -15.33 7.43
C ARG A 7 12.12 -15.30 8.77
N LEU A 8 11.33 -16.34 9.06
CA LEU A 8 10.55 -16.43 10.31
C LEU A 8 11.42 -16.92 11.48
N ASN A 9 12.40 -17.76 11.21
CA ASN A 9 13.40 -18.25 12.16
C ASN A 9 14.58 -18.87 11.41
N ASP A 10 15.55 -19.43 12.13
CA ASP A 10 16.77 -20.01 11.54
C ASP A 10 16.53 -21.15 10.53
N THR A 11 15.34 -21.75 10.55
CA THR A 11 14.99 -22.93 9.73
C THR A 11 13.84 -22.71 8.75
N MET A 12 13.12 -21.59 8.82
CA MET A 12 11.92 -21.35 8.04
C MET A 12 11.94 -19.98 7.37
N GLU A 13 11.66 -19.98 6.07
CA GLU A 13 11.61 -18.82 5.19
C GLU A 13 10.32 -18.85 4.37
N VAL A 14 9.70 -17.68 4.22
CA VAL A 14 8.54 -17.47 3.35
C VAL A 14 9.01 -16.64 2.15
N SER A 15 8.72 -17.14 0.96
CA SER A 15 8.93 -16.42 -0.30
C SER A 15 7.61 -16.35 -1.05
N ILE A 16 7.17 -15.13 -1.37
CA ILE A 16 5.90 -14.88 -2.08
C ILE A 16 6.21 -14.01 -3.29
N GLU A 17 5.91 -14.51 -4.49
CA GLU A 17 6.02 -13.71 -5.71
C GLU A 17 5.04 -12.55 -5.66
N ILE A 18 5.49 -11.36 -6.07
CA ILE A 18 4.63 -10.20 -6.18
C ILE A 18 4.01 -10.20 -7.59
N THR A 19 2.69 -10.18 -7.62
CA THR A 19 1.82 -10.16 -8.80
C THR A 19 0.89 -8.94 -8.73
N ASP A 20 0.15 -8.67 -9.79
CA ASP A 20 -0.91 -7.65 -9.81
C ASP A 20 -2.14 -8.03 -8.96
N GLU A 21 -2.25 -9.29 -8.52
CA GLU A 21 -3.39 -9.78 -7.75
C GLU A 21 -3.16 -9.81 -6.23
N ASN A 22 -1.91 -9.79 -5.77
CA ASN A 22 -1.56 -10.04 -4.37
C ASN A 22 -0.91 -8.87 -3.64
N VAL A 23 -1.11 -7.66 -4.15
CA VAL A 23 -0.61 -6.42 -3.55
C VAL A 23 -1.77 -5.60 -3.03
N PHE A 24 -1.73 -5.32 -1.73
CA PHE A 24 -2.79 -4.60 -1.04
C PHE A 24 -2.19 -3.59 -0.07
N CYS A 25 -2.97 -2.56 0.24
CA CYS A 25 -2.71 -1.68 1.36
C CYS A 25 -4.00 -1.47 2.16
N HIS A 26 -3.87 -0.94 3.38
CA HIS A 26 -5.04 -0.53 4.14
C HIS A 26 -5.28 0.96 3.96
N CYS A 27 -6.53 1.33 3.66
CA CYS A 27 -6.92 2.71 3.55
C CYS A 27 -6.59 3.45 4.86
N PRO A 28 -5.80 4.53 4.81
CA PRO A 28 -5.32 5.22 6.01
C PRO A 28 -6.45 5.84 6.88
N MET A 29 -7.63 6.04 6.29
CA MET A 29 -8.78 6.68 6.95
C MET A 29 -9.71 5.70 7.65
N CYS A 30 -9.90 4.50 7.08
CA CYS A 30 -10.92 3.56 7.55
C CYS A 30 -10.44 2.11 7.69
N GLY A 31 -9.19 1.81 7.32
CA GLY A 31 -8.58 0.48 7.42
C GLY A 31 -9.04 -0.54 6.38
N THR A 32 -9.98 -0.18 5.50
CA THR A 32 -10.44 -1.07 4.41
C THR A 32 -9.27 -1.46 3.52
N GLU A 33 -9.13 -2.75 3.23
CA GLU A 33 -8.15 -3.28 2.28
C GLU A 33 -8.45 -2.79 0.86
N VAL A 34 -7.41 -2.35 0.15
CA VAL A 34 -7.50 -1.82 -1.22
C VAL A 34 -6.44 -2.52 -2.07
N PRO A 35 -6.80 -3.11 -3.22
CA PRO A 35 -5.82 -3.63 -4.17
C PRO A 35 -5.00 -2.49 -4.77
N VAL A 36 -3.72 -2.74 -5.01
CA VAL A 36 -2.77 -1.73 -5.44
C VAL A 36 -2.03 -2.16 -6.70
N ASP A 37 -2.03 -1.29 -7.72
CA ASP A 37 -1.13 -1.40 -8.86
C ASP A 37 0.20 -0.71 -8.53
N ILE A 38 1.25 -1.50 -8.27
CA ILE A 38 2.59 -0.99 -7.96
C ILE A 38 3.18 -0.19 -9.13
N ALA A 39 2.89 -0.60 -10.38
CA ALA A 39 3.43 0.08 -11.55
C ALA A 39 2.81 1.48 -11.69
N GLU A 40 1.51 1.62 -11.38
CA GLU A 40 0.84 2.92 -11.32
C GLU A 40 1.46 3.79 -10.22
N ILE A 41 1.57 3.27 -8.99
CA ILE A 41 2.10 4.05 -7.85
C ILE A 41 3.52 4.54 -8.10
N LEU A 42 4.42 3.68 -8.54
CA LEU A 42 5.84 4.02 -8.66
C LEU A 42 6.19 4.76 -9.98
N SER A 43 5.18 5.08 -10.81
CA SER A 43 5.41 5.71 -12.12
C SER A 43 5.78 7.19 -12.04
N ASP A 44 5.47 7.88 -10.94
CA ASP A 44 5.68 9.33 -10.77
C ASP A 44 7.13 9.70 -10.42
N GLY A 45 7.96 8.73 -10.00
CA GLY A 45 9.34 8.94 -9.57
C GLY A 45 9.50 9.59 -8.19
N GLU A 46 8.40 9.87 -7.47
CA GLU A 46 8.39 10.45 -6.10
C GLU A 46 7.84 9.47 -5.07
N SER A 47 6.95 8.57 -5.47
CA SER A 47 6.31 7.57 -4.62
C SER A 47 7.27 6.47 -4.21
N ASP A 48 7.12 5.99 -2.97
CA ASP A 48 7.87 4.86 -2.41
C ASP A 48 6.92 3.82 -1.77
N LEU A 49 7.43 2.62 -1.47
CA LEU A 49 6.62 1.51 -0.94
C LEU A 49 6.21 1.65 0.55
N PHE A 50 6.75 2.63 1.27
CA PHE A 50 6.55 2.81 2.72
C PHE A 50 5.74 4.08 3.05
N GLY A 51 6.03 5.19 2.39
CA GLY A 51 5.42 6.50 2.57
C GLY A 51 4.19 6.76 1.71
N THR A 52 3.92 5.92 0.70
CA THR A 52 2.75 6.07 -0.17
C THR A 52 1.55 5.32 0.40
N ALA A 53 0.40 5.98 0.45
CA ALA A 53 -0.85 5.38 0.93
C ALA A 53 -1.98 5.57 -0.10
N VAL A 54 -2.75 4.49 -0.33
CA VAL A 54 -3.91 4.53 -1.23
C VAL A 54 -5.20 4.62 -0.41
N PHE A 55 -6.07 5.56 -0.79
CA PHE A 55 -7.40 5.67 -0.20
C PHE A 55 -8.37 4.74 -0.91
N CYS A 56 -9.29 4.12 -0.17
CA CYS A 56 -10.45 3.48 -0.81
C CYS A 56 -11.31 4.53 -1.51
N ASP A 57 -12.11 4.11 -2.50
CA ASP A 57 -12.93 5.01 -3.32
C ASP A 57 -13.77 5.99 -2.49
N GLU A 58 -14.38 5.51 -1.41
CA GLU A 58 -15.25 6.33 -0.55
C GLU A 58 -14.47 7.38 0.24
N CYS A 59 -13.28 7.05 0.74
CA CYS A 59 -12.43 8.03 1.42
C CYS A 59 -11.75 8.97 0.43
N GLY A 60 -11.34 8.47 -0.74
CA GLY A 60 -10.75 9.27 -1.81
C GLY A 60 -11.70 10.36 -2.32
N LYS A 61 -13.00 10.04 -2.49
CA LYS A 61 -14.04 11.03 -2.82
C LYS A 61 -14.14 12.11 -1.74
N LYS A 62 -14.07 11.76 -0.46
CA LYS A 62 -14.14 12.72 0.66
C LYS A 62 -12.92 13.66 0.66
N VAL A 63 -11.71 13.12 0.48
CA VAL A 63 -10.48 13.93 0.43
C VAL A 63 -10.52 14.89 -0.76
N ARG A 64 -10.90 14.40 -1.95
CA ARG A 64 -11.04 15.25 -3.16
C ARG A 64 -12.10 16.34 -3.02
N ALA A 65 -13.12 16.12 -2.21
CA ALA A 65 -14.16 17.10 -1.89
C ALA A 65 -13.77 18.10 -0.77
N GLY A 66 -12.52 18.07 -0.29
CA GLY A 66 -12.04 18.94 0.80
C GLY A 66 -12.39 18.44 2.21
N GLY A 67 -12.81 17.17 2.34
CA GLY A 67 -12.99 16.52 3.64
C GLY A 67 -11.65 16.21 4.33
N ARG A 68 -11.70 16.04 5.66
CA ARG A 68 -10.57 15.84 6.60
C ARG A 68 -9.26 15.34 5.96
N HIS A 69 -8.19 16.08 6.20
CA HIS A 69 -6.83 15.70 5.83
C HIS A 69 -6.37 14.49 6.66
N TYR A 70 -5.80 13.49 6.00
CA TYR A 70 -5.05 12.44 6.68
C TYR A 70 -3.64 12.98 6.97
N GLU A 71 -3.28 13.08 8.26
CA GLU A 71 -1.90 13.33 8.67
C GLU A 71 -1.20 11.98 8.84
N HIS A 72 -0.21 11.71 7.97
CA HIS A 72 0.62 10.51 8.06
C HIS A 72 1.46 10.57 9.34
N LYS A 73 1.08 9.79 10.37
CA LYS A 73 1.92 9.59 11.55
C LYS A 73 3.05 8.64 11.17
N GLN A 74 4.26 9.17 10.98
CA GLN A 74 5.47 8.34 10.99
C GLN A 74 5.54 7.62 12.34
N ILE A 75 5.48 6.29 12.32
CA ILE A 75 5.73 5.42 13.47
C ILE A 75 7.19 4.95 13.37
#